data_AF-A0A813KEV9-F1
#
_entry.id   AF-A0A813KEV9-F1
#
_cell.length_a   1.000
_cell.length_b   1.000
_cell.length_c   1.000
_cell.angle_alpha   90.00
_cell.angle_beta   90.00
_cell.angle_gamma   90.00
#
_symmetry.space_group_name_H-M   'P 1'
#
loop_
_entity.id
_entity.type
_entity.pdbx_description
1 polymer ?
#
loop_
_entity_poly.entity_id
_entity_poly.type
_entity_poly.pdbx_seq_one_letter_code
_entity_poly.pdbx_strand_id
1 'polypeptide(L)'
;MPADEPEAEPRDVERLIELLRRHRKRGPDGSGLLRVRSDAVIPDGTNRERTGLSLEHIHYLAGLFASKGFQPRVNGRGHDVPVYIHEAPPSQFGTTALRRWRTSTAATPGFPTTSLPENAQEFYCSLGNGHFSQALNLFRRGCKCIFTSDTYSTASDANLIEALELGVPSLVLSNDISVTDRKFVSLMLNRQAAQNWIISDDGEVTEKSETSVEGAEKEEDEEEEKSSQFDALSKDLDADELSALVRIKLGIDVDEAKGNYRSKL
;
A
#
# COMPACT_ATOMS: atom_id res chain seq x y z
N MET A 1 14.19 -7.75 25.98
CA MET A 1 15.16 -7.42 24.91
C MET A 1 14.51 -7.82 23.62
N PRO A 2 14.26 -6.92 22.66
CA PRO A 2 13.85 -7.35 21.34
C PRO A 2 15.01 -8.19 20.77
N ALA A 3 14.70 -9.36 20.21
CA ALA A 3 15.69 -10.10 19.45
C ALA A 3 16.12 -9.20 18.29
N ASP A 4 17.43 -9.03 18.10
CA ASP A 4 17.95 -8.39 16.89
C ASP A 4 17.35 -9.13 15.70
N GLU A 5 16.42 -8.47 15.00
CA GLU A 5 15.96 -8.99 13.73
C GLU A 5 17.17 -9.01 12.80
N PRO A 6 17.43 -10.12 12.09
CA PRO A 6 18.59 -10.19 11.21
C PRO A 6 18.51 -9.06 10.19
N GLU A 7 19.54 -8.21 10.19
CA GLU A 7 19.81 -7.26 9.12
C GLU A 7 19.79 -8.03 7.80
N ALA A 8 19.11 -7.46 6.80
CA ALA A 8 19.08 -8.07 5.49
C ALA A 8 20.48 -8.02 4.88
N GLU A 9 20.94 -9.16 4.36
CA GLU A 9 22.24 -9.24 3.72
C GLU A 9 22.16 -8.56 2.35
N PRO A 10 23.25 -7.99 1.79
CA PRO A 10 23.28 -7.45 0.42
C PRO A 10 22.72 -8.42 -0.65
N ARG A 11 22.80 -9.73 -0.38
CA ARG A 11 22.21 -10.80 -1.18
C ARG A 11 20.67 -10.77 -1.25
N ASP A 12 20.00 -10.10 -0.32
CA ASP A 12 18.55 -10.00 -0.26
C ASP A 12 17.99 -9.05 -1.32
N VAL A 13 18.65 -7.91 -1.59
CA VAL A 13 18.24 -6.99 -2.66
C VAL A 13 18.45 -7.63 -4.03
N GLU A 14 19.57 -8.33 -4.24
CA GLU A 14 19.82 -9.12 -5.45
C GLU A 14 18.74 -10.20 -5.66
N ARG A 15 18.39 -10.93 -4.58
CA ARG A 15 17.32 -11.91 -4.61
C ARG A 15 15.97 -11.27 -4.93
N LEU A 16 15.66 -10.11 -4.35
CA LEU A 16 14.44 -9.36 -4.65
C LEU A 16 14.39 -9.00 -6.14
N ILE A 17 15.46 -8.43 -6.68
CA ILE A 17 15.56 -8.07 -8.10
C ILE A 17 15.28 -9.28 -8.99
N GLU A 18 15.90 -10.43 -8.71
CA GLU A 18 15.69 -11.65 -9.49
C GLU A 18 14.24 -12.15 -9.41
N LEU A 19 13.64 -12.15 -8.22
CA LEU A 19 12.25 -12.56 -8.04
C LEU A 19 11.28 -11.64 -8.79
N LEU A 20 11.47 -10.33 -8.68
CA LEU A 20 10.64 -9.36 -9.38
C LEU A 20 10.81 -9.52 -10.89
N ARG A 21 12.03 -9.61 -11.42
CA ARG A 21 12.27 -9.80 -12.86
C ARG A 21 11.64 -11.07 -13.40
N ARG A 22 11.75 -12.18 -12.67
CA ARG A 22 11.23 -13.49 -13.07
C ARG A 22 9.70 -13.53 -13.15
N HIS A 23 9.02 -12.97 -12.14
CA HIS A 23 7.57 -13.07 -12.02
C HIS A 23 6.81 -11.85 -12.55
N ARG A 24 7.50 -10.77 -12.93
CA ARG A 24 6.85 -9.55 -13.42
C ARG A 24 6.10 -9.78 -14.73
N LYS A 25 4.82 -9.38 -14.72
CA LYS A 25 4.01 -9.19 -15.92
C LYS A 25 4.35 -7.83 -16.53
N ARG A 26 4.58 -7.81 -17.85
CA ARG A 26 4.82 -6.59 -18.63
C ARG A 26 3.56 -6.19 -19.40
N GLY A 27 3.43 -4.90 -19.67
CA GLY A 27 2.36 -4.34 -20.49
C GLY A 27 2.46 -4.78 -21.95
N PRO A 28 1.38 -4.63 -22.74
CA PRO A 28 1.40 -4.89 -24.18
C PRO A 28 2.45 -4.07 -24.95
N ASP A 29 2.80 -2.89 -24.42
CA ASP A 29 3.82 -1.98 -24.91
C ASP A 29 5.23 -2.29 -24.37
N GLY A 30 5.38 -3.38 -23.61
CA GLY A 30 6.63 -3.74 -22.94
C GLY A 30 6.90 -2.95 -21.65
N SER A 31 6.00 -2.03 -21.26
CA SER A 31 6.12 -1.27 -20.02
C SER A 31 6.25 -2.21 -18.83
N GLY A 32 7.11 -1.83 -17.90
CA GLY A 32 7.32 -2.62 -16.71
C GLY A 32 6.22 -2.42 -15.65
N LEU A 33 5.54 -1.28 -15.65
CA LEU A 33 4.47 -0.98 -14.70
C LEU A 33 3.12 -1.10 -15.42
N LEU A 34 2.17 -1.77 -14.78
CA LEU A 34 0.79 -1.84 -15.24
C LEU A 34 -0.06 -0.89 -14.41
N ARG A 35 -1.01 -0.20 -15.03
CA ARG A 35 -2.00 0.56 -14.28
C ARG A 35 -3.04 -0.40 -13.70
N VAL A 36 -3.18 -0.37 -12.38
CA VAL A 36 -4.12 -1.22 -11.65
C VAL A 36 -5.08 -0.34 -10.86
N ARG A 37 -6.38 -0.56 -11.09
CA ARG A 37 -7.43 0.16 -10.36
C ARG A 37 -7.57 -0.39 -8.95
N SER A 38 -7.73 0.51 -7.98
CA SER A 38 -7.86 0.18 -6.56
C SER A 38 -9.03 -0.78 -6.26
N ASP A 39 -10.09 -0.75 -7.06
CA ASP A 39 -11.30 -1.56 -6.90
C ASP A 39 -11.16 -3.00 -7.41
N ALA A 40 -10.05 -3.29 -8.08
CA ALA A 40 -9.61 -4.63 -8.44
C ALA A 40 -8.58 -5.21 -7.45
N VAL A 41 -8.19 -4.47 -6.42
CA VAL A 41 -7.15 -4.85 -5.45
C VAL A 41 -7.76 -5.25 -4.11
N ILE A 42 -7.32 -6.40 -3.60
CA ILE A 42 -7.54 -6.83 -2.22
C ILE A 42 -6.20 -6.98 -1.49
N PRO A 43 -6.18 -6.89 -0.15
CA PRO A 43 -4.96 -7.13 0.61
C PRO A 43 -4.55 -8.60 0.49
N ASP A 44 -3.26 -8.86 0.26
CA ASP A 44 -2.74 -10.23 0.35
C ASP A 44 -2.76 -10.70 1.81
N GLY A 45 -3.36 -11.87 2.05
CA GLY A 45 -3.50 -12.44 3.38
C GLY A 45 -2.34 -13.36 3.78
N THR A 46 -1.27 -13.44 2.98
CA THR A 46 -0.17 -14.41 3.18
C THR A 46 1.07 -13.81 3.83
N ASN A 47 1.30 -12.50 3.73
CA ASN A 47 2.44 -11.85 4.40
C ASN A 47 2.12 -11.36 5.83
N ARG A 48 0.91 -10.88 6.13
CA ARG A 48 0.59 -10.28 7.43
C ARG A 48 -0.08 -11.25 8.39
N GLU A 49 0.66 -12.25 8.86
CA GLU A 49 0.18 -13.37 9.67
C GLU A 49 -0.52 -13.01 11.01
N ARG A 50 -0.69 -11.73 11.40
CA ARG A 50 -1.26 -11.40 12.72
C ARG A 50 -2.50 -10.49 12.78
N THR A 51 -2.69 -9.45 11.94
CA THR A 51 -3.85 -8.54 12.18
C THR A 51 -4.48 -7.85 10.94
N GLY A 52 -3.95 -8.04 9.72
CA GLY A 52 -4.56 -7.51 8.50
C GLY A 52 -4.23 -6.03 8.19
N LEU A 53 -5.23 -5.23 7.81
CA LEU A 53 -5.06 -3.78 7.57
C LEU A 53 -5.61 -2.99 8.76
N SER A 54 -4.91 -1.93 9.16
CA SER A 54 -5.42 -0.91 10.08
C SER A 54 -6.46 -0.05 9.38
N LEU A 55 -7.70 -0.08 9.88
CA LEU A 55 -8.79 0.78 9.40
C LEU A 55 -8.42 2.27 9.55
N GLU A 56 -7.89 2.64 10.71
CA GLU A 56 -7.54 4.03 10.99
C GLU A 56 -6.42 4.54 10.09
N HIS A 57 -5.43 3.70 9.77
CA HIS A 57 -4.38 4.09 8.83
C HIS A 57 -4.92 4.27 7.40
N ILE A 58 -5.91 3.47 6.97
CA ILE A 58 -6.59 3.68 5.68
C ILE A 58 -7.26 5.06 5.66
N HIS A 59 -8.00 5.42 6.71
CA HIS A 59 -8.67 6.72 6.81
C HIS A 59 -7.69 7.88 6.96
N TYR A 60 -6.56 7.67 7.63
CA TYR A 60 -5.47 8.64 7.73
C TYR A 60 -4.91 8.96 6.35
N LEU A 61 -4.56 7.94 5.56
CA LEU A 61 -4.06 8.12 4.19
C LEU A 61 -5.10 8.83 3.31
N ALA A 62 -6.38 8.45 3.40
CA ALA A 62 -7.43 9.13 2.66
C ALA A 62 -7.59 10.60 3.10
N GLY A 63 -7.42 10.90 4.38
CA GLY A 63 -7.37 12.27 4.89
C GLY A 63 -6.17 13.07 4.35
N LEU A 64 -5.01 12.44 4.19
CA LEU A 64 -3.86 13.05 3.54
C LEU A 64 -4.15 13.38 2.06
N PHE A 65 -4.78 12.46 1.32
CA PHE A 65 -5.18 12.73 -0.07
C PHE A 65 -6.16 13.91 -0.15
N ALA A 66 -7.16 13.95 0.75
CA ALA A 66 -8.15 15.02 0.77
C ALA A 66 -7.56 16.39 1.14
N SER A 67 -6.58 16.44 2.04
CA SER A 67 -6.02 17.69 2.57
C SER A 67 -4.80 18.22 1.82
N LYS A 68 -3.94 17.31 1.30
CA LYS A 68 -2.69 17.66 0.61
C LYS A 68 -2.73 17.42 -0.90
N GLY A 69 -3.83 16.85 -1.40
CA GLY A 69 -3.93 16.36 -2.77
C GLY A 69 -3.22 15.03 -2.97
N PHE A 70 -3.68 14.27 -3.96
CA PHE A 70 -3.05 13.03 -4.41
C PHE A 70 -1.78 13.34 -5.21
N GLN A 71 -0.66 12.74 -4.80
CA GLN A 71 0.66 12.98 -5.37
C GLN A 71 1.07 11.79 -6.24
N PRO A 72 0.76 11.82 -7.56
CA PRO A 72 1.14 10.73 -8.45
C PRO A 72 2.65 10.60 -8.46
N ARG A 73 3.10 9.37 -8.69
CA ARG A 73 4.53 9.11 -8.71
C ARG A 73 5.17 9.67 -9.98
N VAL A 74 6.17 10.53 -9.82
CA VAL A 74 6.93 11.11 -10.93
C VAL A 74 8.40 11.21 -10.55
N ASN A 75 9.29 10.65 -11.38
CA ASN A 75 10.75 10.65 -11.19
C ASN A 75 11.15 10.12 -9.80
N GLY A 76 10.51 9.04 -9.36
CA GLY A 76 10.77 8.43 -8.06
C GLY A 76 10.21 9.18 -6.84
N ARG A 77 9.58 10.35 -7.00
CA ARG A 77 8.91 11.12 -5.95
C ARG A 77 7.41 10.86 -5.93
N GLY A 78 6.76 11.02 -4.76
CA GLY A 78 5.33 10.76 -4.56
C GLY A 78 5.06 9.42 -3.87
N HIS A 79 3.91 8.80 -4.15
CA HIS A 79 3.57 7.52 -3.54
C HIS A 79 4.49 6.36 -3.98
N ASP A 80 4.78 5.44 -3.06
CA ASP A 80 5.53 4.21 -3.35
C ASP A 80 4.83 3.37 -4.44
N VAL A 81 5.61 2.68 -5.29
CA VAL A 81 5.07 1.79 -6.32
C VAL A 81 4.38 0.60 -5.66
N PRO A 82 3.06 0.40 -5.85
CA PRO A 82 2.41 -0.78 -5.32
C PRO A 82 2.89 -2.04 -6.02
N VAL A 83 3.04 -3.11 -5.25
CA VAL A 83 3.41 -4.43 -5.76
C VAL A 83 2.26 -5.39 -5.55
N TYR A 84 1.75 -5.92 -6.67
CA TYR A 84 0.55 -6.74 -6.71
C TYR A 84 0.84 -8.09 -7.34
N ILE A 85 0.05 -9.09 -6.99
CA ILE A 85 -0.01 -10.38 -7.66
C ILE A 85 -1.29 -10.40 -8.48
N HIS A 86 -1.18 -10.63 -9.79
CA HIS A 86 -2.34 -10.85 -10.63
C HIS A 86 -2.87 -12.27 -10.39
N GLU A 87 -3.96 -12.35 -9.64
CA GLU A 87 -4.68 -13.58 -9.32
C GLU A 87 -5.78 -13.88 -10.34
N ALA A 88 -5.99 -15.17 -10.59
CA ALA A 88 -7.12 -15.71 -11.36
C ALA A 88 -7.60 -17.01 -10.69
N PRO A 89 -8.89 -17.38 -10.76
CA PRO A 89 -9.33 -18.73 -10.42
C PRO A 89 -8.61 -19.72 -11.33
N PRO A 90 -7.81 -20.69 -10.83
CA PRO A 90 -7.96 -21.45 -9.59
C PRO A 90 -6.96 -21.11 -8.45
N SER A 91 -6.43 -19.89 -8.38
CA SER A 91 -5.52 -19.50 -7.29
C SER A 91 -6.16 -19.70 -5.92
N GLN A 92 -5.67 -20.70 -5.18
CA GLN A 92 -6.10 -21.00 -3.82
C GLN A 92 -5.83 -19.81 -2.90
N PHE A 93 -4.72 -19.09 -3.11
CA PHE A 93 -4.35 -17.92 -2.32
C PHE A 93 -5.27 -16.74 -2.58
N GLY A 94 -5.49 -16.40 -3.86
CA GLY A 94 -6.40 -15.32 -4.23
C GLY A 94 -7.82 -15.56 -3.68
N THR A 95 -8.33 -16.79 -3.82
CA THR A 95 -9.67 -17.15 -3.31
C THR A 95 -9.76 -16.99 -1.79
N THR A 96 -8.72 -17.42 -1.07
CA THR A 96 -8.65 -17.30 0.39
C THR A 96 -8.56 -15.84 0.82
N ALA A 97 -7.73 -15.03 0.15
CA ALA A 97 -7.59 -13.60 0.42
C ALA A 97 -8.91 -12.85 0.18
N LEU A 98 -9.60 -13.12 -0.93
CA LEU A 98 -10.88 -12.49 -1.26
C LEU A 98 -11.95 -12.79 -0.21
N ARG A 99 -12.05 -14.05 0.21
CA ARG A 99 -12.97 -14.46 1.26
C ARG A 99 -12.66 -13.77 2.59
N ARG A 100 -11.39 -13.78 3.02
CA ARG A 100 -10.95 -13.10 4.24
C ARG A 100 -11.28 -11.61 4.19
N TRP A 101 -10.95 -10.95 3.09
CA TRP A 101 -11.21 -9.52 2.93
C TRP A 101 -12.71 -9.20 3.07
N ARG A 102 -13.57 -9.97 2.40
CA ARG A 102 -15.02 -9.82 2.54
C ARG A 102 -15.49 -9.98 3.98
N THR A 103 -15.03 -11.02 4.66
CA THR A 103 -15.33 -11.24 6.08
C THR A 103 -14.89 -10.04 6.92
N SER A 104 -13.67 -9.51 6.71
CA SER A 104 -13.17 -8.33 7.41
C SER A 104 -14.04 -7.09 7.16
N THR A 105 -14.37 -6.79 5.90
CA THR A 105 -15.21 -5.62 5.54
C THR A 105 -16.65 -5.74 6.06
N ALA A 106 -17.19 -6.96 6.16
CA ALA A 106 -18.52 -7.19 6.72
C ALA A 106 -18.54 -7.10 8.25
N ALA A 107 -17.47 -7.54 8.91
CA ALA A 107 -17.37 -7.53 10.37
C ALA A 107 -17.01 -6.16 10.95
N THR A 108 -16.31 -5.32 10.19
CA THR A 108 -15.77 -4.05 10.67
C THR A 108 -16.29 -2.88 9.82
N PRO A 109 -17.34 -2.17 10.30
CA PRO A 109 -17.81 -0.94 9.68
C PRO A 109 -16.67 0.07 9.50
N GLY A 110 -16.69 0.81 8.40
CA GLY A 110 -15.69 1.82 8.04
C GLY A 110 -14.73 1.37 6.93
N PHE A 111 -14.45 0.06 6.80
CA PHE A 111 -13.73 -0.40 5.62
C PHE A 111 -14.56 -0.18 4.35
N PRO A 112 -13.92 0.17 3.21
CA PRO A 112 -14.61 0.21 1.94
C PRO A 112 -15.01 -1.21 1.51
N THR A 113 -16.27 -1.38 1.09
CA THR A 113 -16.74 -2.67 0.58
C THR A 113 -16.10 -2.99 -0.77
N THR A 114 -15.72 -4.26 -0.94
CA THR A 114 -15.18 -4.75 -2.22
C THR A 114 -16.24 -4.76 -3.31
N SER A 115 -15.89 -4.36 -4.54
CA SER A 115 -16.72 -4.53 -5.74
C SER A 115 -16.53 -5.88 -6.40
N LEU A 116 -15.48 -6.61 -6.03
CA LEU A 116 -15.14 -7.84 -6.73
C LEU A 116 -16.23 -8.88 -6.46
N PRO A 117 -16.82 -9.49 -7.52
CA PRO A 117 -17.77 -10.58 -7.38
C PRO A 117 -17.08 -11.83 -6.82
N GLU A 118 -17.85 -12.79 -6.31
CA GLU A 118 -17.28 -13.96 -5.61
C GLU A 118 -16.46 -14.85 -6.54
N ASN A 119 -16.92 -14.89 -7.79
CA ASN A 119 -16.32 -15.59 -8.90
C ASN A 119 -15.53 -14.63 -9.80
N ALA A 120 -14.94 -13.55 -9.24
CA ALA A 120 -14.06 -12.66 -9.98
C ALA A 120 -13.00 -13.47 -10.72
N GLN A 121 -12.97 -13.33 -12.05
CA GLN A 121 -12.06 -14.09 -12.92
C GLN A 121 -10.63 -13.53 -12.87
N GLU A 122 -10.50 -12.24 -12.59
CA GLU A 122 -9.21 -11.57 -12.47
C GLU A 122 -9.31 -10.52 -11.35
N PHE A 123 -8.29 -10.47 -10.51
CA PHE A 123 -8.11 -9.44 -9.49
C PHE A 123 -6.66 -9.43 -9.01
N TYR A 124 -6.34 -8.52 -8.10
CA TYR A 124 -4.99 -8.31 -7.62
C TYR A 124 -4.91 -8.48 -6.11
N CYS A 125 -3.92 -9.22 -5.64
CA CYS A 125 -3.55 -9.30 -4.22
C CYS A 125 -2.36 -8.38 -3.94
N SER A 126 -2.47 -7.50 -2.96
CA SER A 126 -1.43 -6.55 -2.61
C SER A 126 -0.39 -7.14 -1.65
N LEU A 127 0.86 -7.26 -2.12
CA LEU A 127 2.02 -7.61 -1.31
C LEU A 127 2.56 -6.42 -0.53
N GLY A 128 2.42 -5.21 -1.07
CA GLY A 128 2.71 -3.96 -0.40
C GLY A 128 1.65 -2.92 -0.75
N ASN A 129 1.56 -1.86 0.06
CA ASN A 129 0.63 -0.74 -0.17
C ASN A 129 -0.88 -1.13 -0.14
N GLY A 130 -1.25 -2.12 0.68
CA GLY A 130 -2.66 -2.51 0.85
C GLY A 130 -3.52 -1.41 1.44
N HIS A 131 -3.00 -0.68 2.44
CA HIS A 131 -3.69 0.48 3.02
C HIS A 131 -3.94 1.59 2.01
N PHE A 132 -2.95 1.86 1.13
CA PHE A 132 -3.05 2.84 0.05
C PHE A 132 -4.19 2.51 -0.92
N SER A 133 -4.27 1.27 -1.41
CA SER A 133 -5.36 0.85 -2.30
C SER A 133 -6.73 0.98 -1.64
N GLN A 134 -6.85 0.66 -0.35
CA GLN A 134 -8.11 0.81 0.36
C GLN A 134 -8.44 2.28 0.66
N ALA A 135 -7.45 3.15 0.82
CA ALA A 135 -7.68 4.59 0.98
C ALA A 135 -8.29 5.19 -0.30
N LEU A 136 -7.81 4.78 -1.48
CA LEU A 136 -8.43 5.11 -2.76
C LEU A 136 -9.88 4.57 -2.86
N ASN A 137 -10.13 3.35 -2.36
CA ASN A 137 -11.48 2.78 -2.37
C ASN A 137 -12.47 3.54 -1.47
N LEU A 138 -12.02 4.24 -0.42
CA LEU A 138 -12.89 5.12 0.36
C LEU A 138 -13.46 6.26 -0.50
N PHE A 139 -12.65 6.89 -1.34
CA PHE A 139 -13.11 7.91 -2.29
C PHE A 139 -14.06 7.34 -3.33
N ARG A 140 -13.71 6.19 -3.93
CA ARG A 140 -14.55 5.56 -4.95
C ARG A 140 -15.95 5.24 -4.45
N ARG A 141 -16.07 4.87 -3.18
CA ARG A 141 -17.34 4.49 -2.55
C ARG A 141 -18.07 5.65 -1.89
N GLY A 142 -17.49 6.85 -1.87
CA GLY A 142 -18.04 7.97 -1.11
C GLY A 142 -18.21 7.61 0.37
N CYS A 143 -17.24 6.90 0.94
CA CYS A 143 -17.28 6.53 2.36
C CYS A 143 -17.16 7.78 3.24
N LYS A 144 -17.68 7.70 4.47
CA LYS A 144 -17.46 8.72 5.49
C LYS A 144 -16.12 8.51 6.19
N CYS A 145 -15.44 9.59 6.50
CA CYS A 145 -14.28 9.61 7.38
C CYS A 145 -14.69 9.18 8.79
N ILE A 146 -14.01 8.18 9.37
CA ILE A 146 -14.32 7.72 10.73
C ILE A 146 -13.96 8.75 11.81
N PHE A 147 -13.10 9.71 11.49
CA PHE A 147 -12.65 10.74 12.43
C PHE A 147 -13.59 11.96 12.43
N THR A 148 -13.95 12.45 11.25
CA THR A 148 -14.72 13.70 11.07
C THR A 148 -16.18 13.50 10.61
N SER A 149 -16.54 12.29 10.16
CA SER A 149 -17.82 11.96 9.52
C SER A 149 -18.09 12.61 8.15
N ASP A 150 -17.15 13.40 7.63
CA ASP A 150 -17.24 13.97 6.28
C ASP A 150 -17.11 12.88 5.21
N THR A 151 -17.80 13.06 4.09
CA THR A 151 -17.70 12.13 2.95
C THR A 151 -16.44 12.41 2.13
N TYR A 152 -15.66 11.37 1.84
CA TYR A 152 -14.54 11.49 0.90
C TYR A 152 -15.05 11.81 -0.51
N SER A 153 -14.48 12.85 -1.13
CA SER A 153 -14.89 13.37 -2.44
C SER A 153 -13.66 13.67 -3.30
N THR A 154 -13.82 13.50 -4.61
CA THR A 154 -12.76 13.72 -5.62
C THR A 154 -12.89 15.07 -6.33
N ALA A 155 -13.87 15.90 -5.95
CA ALA A 155 -14.39 17.01 -6.77
C ALA A 155 -13.36 18.03 -7.26
N SER A 156 -12.19 18.14 -6.63
CA SER A 156 -11.17 19.14 -6.94
C SER A 156 -9.80 18.55 -7.29
N ASP A 157 -9.64 17.22 -7.34
CA ASP A 157 -8.34 16.58 -7.50
C ASP A 157 -8.29 15.71 -8.77
N ALA A 158 -7.75 16.29 -9.85
CA ALA A 158 -7.65 15.62 -11.15
C ALA A 158 -6.74 14.38 -11.11
N ASN A 159 -5.67 14.40 -10.31
CA ASN A 159 -4.75 13.27 -10.20
C ASN A 159 -5.41 12.11 -9.45
N LEU A 160 -6.19 12.40 -8.41
CA LEU A 160 -6.97 11.40 -7.70
C LEU A 160 -8.05 10.80 -8.61
N ILE A 161 -8.75 11.63 -9.39
CA ILE A 161 -9.73 11.15 -10.38
C ILE A 161 -9.04 10.20 -11.38
N GLU A 162 -7.89 10.59 -11.92
CA GLU A 162 -7.13 9.75 -12.85
C GLU A 162 -6.71 8.42 -12.21
N ALA A 163 -6.17 8.47 -10.99
CA ALA A 163 -5.77 7.27 -10.25
C ALA A 163 -6.95 6.33 -9.97
N LEU A 164 -8.15 6.87 -9.76
CA LEU A 164 -9.36 6.08 -9.59
C LEU A 164 -9.86 5.52 -10.93
N GLU A 165 -9.91 6.30 -12.00
CA GLU A 165 -10.49 5.83 -13.26
C GLU A 165 -9.55 4.90 -14.04
N LEU A 166 -8.28 5.29 -14.16
CA LEU A 166 -7.27 4.58 -14.94
C LEU A 166 -6.44 3.62 -14.11
N GLY A 167 -6.40 3.78 -12.80
CA GLY A 167 -5.52 3.03 -11.91
C GLY A 167 -4.15 3.66 -11.74
N VAL A 168 -3.41 3.14 -10.77
CA VAL A 168 -2.07 3.60 -10.39
C VAL A 168 -1.00 2.72 -11.06
N PRO A 169 0.11 3.30 -11.54
CA PRO A 169 1.25 2.51 -12.01
C PRO A 169 1.75 1.58 -10.90
N SER A 170 1.80 0.28 -11.20
CA SER A 170 2.07 -0.78 -10.22
C SER A 170 2.94 -1.87 -10.83
N LEU A 171 3.78 -2.50 -10.00
CA LEU A 171 4.53 -3.68 -10.39
C LEU A 171 3.65 -4.90 -10.16
N VAL A 172 3.31 -5.60 -11.23
CA VAL A 172 2.40 -6.75 -11.18
C VAL A 172 3.20 -8.04 -11.38
N LEU A 173 3.08 -8.97 -10.44
CA LEU A 173 3.67 -10.28 -10.46
C LEU A 173 2.64 -11.33 -10.92
N SER A 174 3.12 -12.41 -11.53
CA SER A 174 2.34 -13.59 -11.85
C SER A 174 1.97 -14.37 -10.59
N ASN A 175 0.85 -15.11 -10.66
CA ASN A 175 0.33 -15.89 -9.54
C ASN A 175 1.12 -17.18 -9.25
N ASP A 176 2.03 -17.59 -10.14
CA ASP A 176 2.90 -18.75 -9.97
C ASP A 176 4.06 -18.51 -8.98
N ILE A 177 4.25 -17.29 -8.51
CA ILE A 177 5.19 -16.96 -7.43
C ILE A 177 4.85 -17.72 -6.14
N SER A 178 5.85 -18.39 -5.57
CA SER A 178 5.70 -19.23 -4.38
C SER A 178 5.30 -18.41 -3.15
N VAL A 179 4.58 -19.01 -2.18
CA VAL A 179 4.22 -18.32 -0.93
C VAL A 179 5.45 -17.81 -0.18
N THR A 180 6.53 -18.58 -0.17
CA THR A 180 7.79 -18.18 0.47
C THR A 180 8.35 -16.92 -0.18
N ASP A 181 8.31 -16.83 -1.51
CA ASP A 181 8.80 -15.65 -2.23
C ASP A 181 7.84 -14.48 -2.12
N ARG A 182 6.53 -14.70 -2.08
CA ARG A 182 5.52 -13.66 -1.77
C ARG A 182 5.81 -13.01 -0.42
N LYS A 183 6.04 -13.84 0.61
CA LYS A 183 6.40 -13.37 1.95
C LYS A 183 7.71 -12.59 1.94
N PHE A 184 8.73 -13.10 1.23
CA PHE A 184 10.02 -12.42 1.10
C PHE A 184 9.88 -11.05 0.41
N VAL A 185 9.21 -10.97 -0.75
CA VAL A 185 8.98 -9.71 -1.47
C VAL A 185 8.28 -8.68 -0.57
N SER A 186 7.24 -9.11 0.15
CA SER A 186 6.49 -8.21 1.03
C SER A 186 7.27 -7.81 2.29
N LEU A 187 8.12 -8.69 2.83
CA LEU A 187 9.10 -8.32 3.87
C LEU A 187 10.06 -7.25 3.37
N MET A 188 10.62 -7.42 2.17
CA MET A 188 11.53 -6.46 1.56
C MET A 188 10.85 -5.10 1.35
N LEU A 189 9.60 -5.08 0.86
CA LEU A 189 8.84 -3.85 0.67
C LEU A 189 8.66 -3.05 1.97
N ASN A 190 8.42 -3.74 3.10
CA ASN A 190 8.36 -3.07 4.40
C ASN A 190 9.73 -2.50 4.81
N ARG A 191 10.82 -3.19 4.46
CA ARG A 191 12.21 -2.79 4.75
C ARG A 191 12.86 -1.88 3.71
N GLN A 192 12.11 -1.40 2.72
CA GLN A 192 12.64 -0.62 1.59
C GLN A 192 13.48 0.60 2.04
N ALA A 193 13.02 1.33 3.05
CA ALA A 193 13.74 2.49 3.57
C ALA A 193 15.02 2.10 4.31
N ALA A 194 15.00 1.01 5.08
CA ALA A 194 16.16 0.54 5.85
C ALA A 194 17.27 -0.03 4.95
N GLN A 195 16.92 -0.50 3.75
CA GLN A 195 17.83 -1.15 2.82
C GLN A 195 18.21 -0.28 1.61
N ASN A 196 17.84 1.01 1.62
CA ASN A 196 18.23 1.98 0.60
C ASN A 196 18.01 1.53 -0.85
N TRP A 197 16.86 0.94 -1.17
CA TRP A 197 16.51 0.62 -2.56
C TRP A 197 15.19 1.27 -2.99
N ILE A 198 14.97 1.34 -4.29
CA ILE A 198 13.78 1.94 -4.89
C ILE A 198 13.36 1.21 -6.16
N ILE A 199 12.06 1.14 -6.41
CA ILE A 199 11.48 0.73 -7.69
C ILE A 199 11.48 1.95 -8.61
N SER A 200 12.17 2.00 -9.74
CA SER A 200 12.15 3.15 -10.68
C SER A 200 10.81 3.27 -11.42
N ASP A 201 10.63 4.29 -12.27
CA ASP A 201 9.36 4.51 -12.98
C ASP A 201 9.15 3.56 -14.17
N ASP A 202 10.21 2.91 -14.63
CA ASP A 202 10.15 1.72 -15.49
C ASP A 202 9.94 0.42 -14.68
N GLY A 203 9.89 0.55 -13.36
CA GLY A 203 9.76 -0.48 -12.33
C GLY A 203 10.89 -1.51 -12.22
N GLU A 204 12.09 -1.15 -12.66
CA GLU A 204 13.29 -1.87 -12.20
C GLU A 204 13.59 -1.55 -10.73
N VAL A 205 14.34 -2.41 -10.05
CA VAL A 205 14.81 -2.14 -8.68
C VAL A 205 16.26 -1.71 -8.74
N THR A 206 16.56 -0.60 -8.05
CA THR A 206 17.90 -0.02 -7.97
C THR A 206 18.22 0.33 -6.53
N GLU A 207 19.50 0.21 -6.16
CA GLU A 207 20.01 0.77 -4.91
C GLU A 207 20.09 2.29 -5.05
N LYS A 208 19.70 3.02 -4.01
CA LYS A 208 19.86 4.46 -3.91
C LYS A 208 21.35 4.74 -3.72
N SER A 209 22.09 5.03 -4.79
CA SER A 209 23.47 5.50 -4.66
C SER A 209 23.48 6.92 -4.07
N GLU A 210 24.42 7.20 -3.16
CA GLU A 210 24.63 8.54 -2.57
C GLU A 210 24.91 9.63 -3.65
N THR A 211 25.33 9.23 -4.85
CA THR A 211 25.69 10.08 -5.99
C THR A 211 24.51 10.58 -6.84
N SER A 212 23.27 10.16 -6.59
CA SER A 212 22.13 10.54 -7.43
C SER A 212 21.59 11.97 -7.18
N VAL A 213 22.22 12.75 -6.29
CA VAL A 213 21.79 14.10 -5.89
C VAL A 213 22.61 15.22 -6.57
N GLU A 214 23.71 14.92 -7.28
CA GLU A 214 24.62 15.96 -7.80
C GLU A 214 24.13 16.74 -9.05
N GLY A 215 22.86 16.61 -9.43
CA GLY A 215 22.30 17.29 -10.62
C GLY A 215 21.01 18.07 -10.41
N ALA A 216 20.41 18.02 -9.21
CA ALA A 216 19.28 18.88 -8.88
C ALA A 216 19.85 20.15 -8.25
N GLU A 217 19.70 21.27 -8.95
CA GLU A 217 19.97 22.59 -8.39
C GLU A 217 19.31 22.66 -7.01
N LYS A 218 20.13 22.98 -6.01
CA LYS A 218 19.74 23.27 -4.64
C LYS A 218 18.74 24.43 -4.64
N GLU A 219 17.46 24.13 -4.85
CA GLU A 219 16.41 24.97 -4.32
C GLU A 219 16.30 24.64 -2.83
N GLU A 220 16.63 25.67 -2.05
CA GLU A 220 16.69 25.71 -0.60
C GLU A 220 15.31 25.47 0.02
N ASP A 221 14.83 24.22 -0.03
CA ASP A 221 13.74 23.68 0.79
C ASP A 221 14.12 22.26 1.26
N GLU A 222 15.39 22.07 1.65
CA GLU A 222 15.92 20.85 2.28
C GLU A 222 15.37 20.66 3.71
N GLU A 223 14.04 20.59 3.85
CA GLU A 223 13.41 19.58 4.70
C GLU A 223 13.35 18.28 3.88
N GLU A 224 14.50 17.81 3.36
CA GLU A 224 14.58 16.48 2.79
C GLU A 224 14.14 15.48 3.85
N GLU A 225 13.04 14.80 3.53
CA GLU A 225 12.30 13.84 4.31
C GLU A 225 13.23 12.86 5.05
N LYS A 226 13.66 13.23 6.26
CA LYS A 226 13.84 12.22 7.29
C LYS A 226 12.48 11.57 7.42
N SER A 227 12.34 10.36 6.87
CA SER A 227 11.17 9.51 7.06
C SER A 227 10.72 9.69 8.50
N SER A 228 9.54 10.29 8.69
CA SER A 228 9.15 10.71 10.01
C SER A 228 9.10 9.46 10.88
N GLN A 229 9.34 9.56 12.20
CA GLN A 229 9.26 8.38 13.08
C GLN A 229 7.92 7.64 12.91
N PHE A 230 6.86 8.37 12.56
CA PHE A 230 5.58 7.79 12.18
C PHE A 230 5.67 6.90 10.94
N ASP A 231 6.28 7.38 9.85
CA ASP A 231 6.39 6.62 8.60
C ASP A 231 7.23 5.36 8.78
N ALA A 232 8.35 5.46 9.53
CA ALA A 232 9.20 4.33 9.86
C ALA A 232 8.43 3.26 10.67
N LEU A 233 7.79 3.65 11.76
CA LEU A 233 7.01 2.72 12.60
C LEU A 233 5.82 2.13 11.85
N SER A 234 5.18 2.88 10.96
CA SER A 234 3.97 2.44 10.27
C SER A 234 4.14 1.20 9.38
N LYS A 235 5.38 0.85 9.03
CA LYS A 235 5.73 -0.29 8.16
C LYS A 235 5.86 -1.62 8.91
N ASP A 236 6.17 -1.56 10.20
CA ASP A 236 6.48 -2.74 11.03
C ASP A 236 5.37 -3.08 12.04
N LEU A 237 4.52 -2.11 12.38
CA LEU A 237 3.44 -2.30 13.34
C LEU A 237 2.30 -3.15 12.78
N ASP A 238 1.70 -3.93 13.67
CA ASP A 238 0.47 -4.65 13.37
C ASP A 238 -0.73 -3.68 13.24
N ALA A 239 -1.87 -4.13 12.72
CA ALA A 239 -3.03 -3.27 12.48
C ALA A 239 -3.57 -2.57 13.74
N ASP A 240 -3.51 -3.18 14.92
CA ASP A 240 -4.00 -2.58 16.17
C ASP A 240 -3.00 -1.56 16.71
N GLU A 241 -1.71 -1.90 16.71
CA GLU A 241 -0.62 -1.00 17.07
C GLU A 241 -0.55 0.21 16.14
N LEU A 242 -0.70 -0.01 14.85
CA LEU A 242 -0.72 1.03 13.83
C LEU A 242 -1.94 1.94 13.98
N SER A 243 -3.10 1.39 14.35
CA SER A 243 -4.28 2.20 14.67
C SER A 243 -3.98 3.11 15.88
N ALA A 244 -3.39 2.56 16.94
CA ALA A 244 -2.97 3.37 18.10
C ALA A 244 -1.97 4.49 17.70
N LEU A 245 -1.00 4.19 16.84
CA LEU A 245 -0.05 5.17 16.34
C LEU A 245 -0.74 6.30 15.54
N VAL A 246 -1.74 5.97 14.70
CA VAL A 246 -2.54 6.96 13.97
C VAL A 246 -3.31 7.88 14.92
N ARG A 247 -3.93 7.34 15.97
CA ARG A 247 -4.64 8.16 16.97
C ARG A 247 -3.70 9.15 17.64
N ILE A 248 -2.51 8.70 18.05
CA ILE A 248 -1.47 9.57 18.62
C ILE A 248 -1.09 10.66 17.63
N LYS A 249 -0.84 10.30 16.37
CA LYS A 249 -0.48 11.25 15.30
C LYS A 249 -1.55 12.32 15.07
N LEU A 250 -2.82 11.95 15.19
CA LEU A 250 -3.97 12.85 15.02
C LEU A 250 -4.37 13.58 16.30
N GLY A 251 -3.74 13.29 17.44
CA GLY A 251 -4.13 13.85 18.74
C GLY A 251 -5.51 13.39 19.23
N ILE A 252 -5.96 12.20 18.81
CA ILE A 252 -7.24 11.61 19.21
C ILE A 252 -7.04 10.82 20.49
N ASP A 253 -7.86 11.08 21.52
CA ASP A 253 -7.84 10.30 22.75
C ASP A 253 -8.26 8.84 22.48
N VAL A 254 -7.44 7.90 22.94
CA VAL A 254 -7.60 6.45 22.73
C VAL A 254 -8.88 5.93 23.39
N ASP A 255 -9.30 6.55 24.50
CA ASP A 255 -10.51 6.15 25.22
C ASP A 255 -11.79 6.67 24.54
N GLU A 256 -11.72 7.86 23.90
CA GLU A 256 -12.81 8.42 23.10
C GLU A 256 -13.02 7.62 21.80
N ALA A 257 -11.93 7.16 21.18
CA ALA A 257 -11.94 6.39 19.93
C ALA A 257 -12.71 5.06 20.07
N LYS A 258 -12.55 4.33 21.18
CA LYS A 258 -13.20 3.01 21.39
C LYS A 258 -14.73 3.08 21.47
N GLY A 259 -15.29 4.23 21.87
CA GLY A 259 -16.74 4.43 22.00
C GLY A 259 -17.42 5.01 20.76
N ASN A 260 -16.71 5.85 19.99
CA ASN A 260 -17.34 6.74 18.99
C ASN A 260 -17.41 6.21 17.55
N TYR A 261 -16.62 5.20 17.16
CA TYR A 261 -16.65 4.77 15.75
C TYR A 261 -17.96 4.09 15.33
N ARG A 262 -18.63 3.39 16.26
CA ARG A 262 -19.93 2.76 15.98
C ARG A 262 -21.10 3.73 15.88
N SER A 263 -20.98 4.93 16.46
CA SER A 263 -22.05 5.94 16.43
C SER A 263 -21.90 6.92 15.25
N LYS A 264 -20.69 7.05 14.69
CA LYS A 264 -20.35 7.96 13.58
C LYS A 264 -20.44 7.33 12.18
N LEU A 265 -20.55 6.00 12.11
CA LEU A 265 -20.72 5.20 10.88
C LEU A 265 -22.19 4.85 10.66
#